data_AF-A0AAU6R1U4-F1
#
_entry.id   AF-A0AAU6R1U4-F1
#
_cell.length_a   1.000
_cell.length_b   1.000
_cell.length_c   1.000
_cell.angle_alpha   90.00
_cell.angle_beta   90.00
_cell.angle_gamma   90.00
#
_symmetry.space_group_name_H-M   'P 1'
#
loop_
_entity.id
_entity.type
_entity.pdbx_description
1 polymer ?
#
loop_
_entity_poly.entity_id
_entity_poly.type
_entity_poly.pdbx_seq_one_letter_code
_entity_poly.pdbx_strand_id
1 'polypeptide(L)'
;MMTNMANVAGLMAITHGYKPSIRQDVLVFATCFAGTFVLVGADFIAGFLPYYYLTMWILLSIYLVYFIVRLISSGAMFRAMAMVVALVTSLAIAGIYDFYKIPGEETNVVFNFYTLALCSWAYFMVAMYYGYCALERAQDGRQALARPAPYGR
;
A
#
# COMPACT_ATOMS: atom_id res chain seq x y z
N MET A 1 -10.34 4.07 -2.22
CA MET A 1 -10.55 2.66 -1.79
C MET A 1 -10.30 1.65 -2.92
N MET A 2 -10.76 1.91 -4.16
CA MET A 2 -10.42 1.11 -5.36
C MET A 2 -8.92 1.04 -5.70
N THR A 3 -8.10 1.97 -5.19
CA THR A 3 -6.66 2.06 -5.48
C THR A 3 -5.80 1.07 -4.69
N ASN A 4 -6.27 0.56 -3.54
CA ASN A 4 -5.41 -0.24 -2.65
C ASN A 4 -5.40 -1.73 -3.02
N MET A 5 -6.47 -2.24 -3.65
CA MET A 5 -6.58 -3.64 -4.07
C MET A 5 -5.78 -3.93 -5.34
N ALA A 6 -5.78 -2.99 -6.29
CA ALA A 6 -4.95 -3.07 -7.50
C ALA A 6 -3.45 -3.12 -7.15
N ASN A 7 -3.03 -2.38 -6.13
CA ASN A 7 -1.64 -2.35 -5.70
C ASN A 7 -1.19 -3.66 -5.03
N VAL A 8 -2.06 -4.32 -4.27
CA VAL A 8 -1.76 -5.61 -3.62
C VAL A 8 -1.81 -6.77 -4.61
N ALA A 9 -2.78 -6.77 -5.53
CA ALA A 9 -2.89 -7.78 -6.60
C ALA A 9 -1.71 -7.71 -7.57
N GLY A 10 -1.28 -6.48 -7.92
CA GLY A 10 -0.03 -6.26 -8.65
C GLY A 10 1.18 -6.84 -7.90
N LEU A 11 1.40 -6.44 -6.65
CA LEU A 11 2.55 -6.91 -5.85
C LEU A 11 2.60 -8.44 -5.68
N MET A 12 1.45 -9.13 -5.57
CA MET A 12 1.41 -10.60 -5.47
C MET A 12 1.69 -11.32 -6.79
N ALA A 13 1.20 -10.80 -7.92
CA ALA A 13 1.51 -11.32 -9.24
C ALA A 13 3.02 -11.35 -9.49
N ILE A 14 3.70 -10.32 -8.99
CA ILE A 14 5.13 -10.15 -9.17
C ILE A 14 5.89 -10.96 -8.12
N THR A 15 5.63 -10.81 -6.81
CA THR A 15 6.51 -11.42 -5.80
C THR A 15 6.53 -12.94 -5.73
N HIS A 16 5.45 -13.63 -6.10
CA HIS A 16 5.30 -15.09 -5.96
C HIS A 16 4.88 -15.80 -7.25
N GLY A 17 4.72 -15.09 -8.38
CA GLY A 17 4.14 -15.66 -9.60
C GLY A 17 2.66 -16.05 -9.42
N TYR A 18 1.99 -15.49 -8.42
CA TYR A 18 0.60 -15.81 -8.11
C TYR A 18 -0.31 -14.99 -9.02
N LYS A 19 -0.85 -15.58 -10.09
CA LYS A 19 -1.99 -15.02 -10.81
C LYS A 19 -3.23 -15.20 -9.92
N PRO A 20 -3.77 -14.15 -9.28
CA PRO A 20 -5.06 -14.29 -8.62
C PRO A 20 -6.05 -14.67 -9.72
N SER A 21 -6.79 -15.76 -9.51
CA SER A 21 -7.92 -16.06 -10.38
C SER A 21 -8.90 -14.89 -10.31
N ILE A 22 -9.52 -14.50 -11.42
CA ILE A 22 -10.58 -13.46 -11.45
C ILE A 22 -11.63 -13.70 -10.35
N ARG A 23 -11.88 -14.98 -10.01
CA ARG A 23 -12.79 -15.37 -8.92
C ARG A 23 -12.31 -14.93 -7.55
N GLN A 24 -11.01 -14.96 -7.26
CA GLN A 24 -10.42 -14.54 -5.99
C GLN A 24 -10.43 -13.02 -5.86
N ASP A 25 -10.12 -12.28 -6.93
CA ASP A 25 -10.23 -10.80 -6.92
C ASP A 25 -11.68 -10.36 -6.68
N VAL A 26 -12.65 -11.01 -7.34
CA VAL A 26 -14.08 -10.75 -7.12
C VAL A 26 -14.52 -11.12 -5.70
N LEU A 27 -14.02 -12.23 -5.13
CA LEU A 27 -14.34 -12.64 -3.77
C LEU A 27 -13.76 -11.70 -2.72
N VAL A 28 -12.52 -11.27 -2.88
CA VAL A 28 -11.86 -10.31 -1.99
C VAL A 28 -12.57 -8.96 -2.08
N PHE A 29 -12.87 -8.50 -3.30
CA PHE A 29 -13.63 -7.27 -3.52
C PHE A 29 -15.01 -7.33 -2.87
N ALA A 30 -15.78 -8.39 -3.12
CA ALA A 30 -17.12 -8.56 -2.57
C ALA A 30 -17.11 -8.66 -1.04
N THR A 31 -16.13 -9.37 -0.47
CA THR A 31 -16.00 -9.54 0.99
C THR A 31 -15.60 -8.24 1.67
N CYS A 32 -14.65 -7.49 1.11
CA CYS A 32 -14.28 -6.17 1.61
C CYS A 32 -15.41 -5.15 1.46
N PHE A 33 -16.15 -5.21 0.35
CA PHE A 33 -17.31 -4.34 0.13
C PHE A 33 -18.41 -4.61 1.15
N ALA A 34 -18.81 -5.88 1.33
CA ALA A 34 -19.79 -6.29 2.32
C ALA A 34 -19.33 -5.95 3.75
N GLY A 35 -18.06 -6.21 4.07
CA GLY A 35 -17.47 -5.85 5.35
C GLY A 35 -17.52 -4.34 5.60
N THR A 36 -17.15 -3.52 4.62
CA THR A 36 -17.20 -2.06 4.73
C THR A 36 -18.65 -1.56 4.86
N PHE A 37 -19.59 -2.14 4.11
CA PHE A 37 -21.01 -1.79 4.18
C PHE A 37 -21.60 -2.02 5.57
N VAL A 38 -21.28 -3.16 6.19
CA VAL A 38 -21.71 -3.47 7.56
C VAL A 38 -20.99 -2.58 8.59
N LEU A 39 -19.70 -2.35 8.40
CA LEU A 39 -18.88 -1.57 9.34
C LEU A 39 -19.31 -0.09 9.40
N VAL A 40 -19.70 0.49 8.26
CA VAL A 40 -20.12 1.89 8.15
C VAL A 40 -21.62 2.07 8.42
N GLY A 41 -22.45 1.08 8.09
CA GLY A 41 -23.91 1.16 8.25
C GLY A 41 -24.44 0.86 9.65
N ALA A 42 -23.59 0.38 10.57
CA ALA A 42 -24.00 0.01 11.92
C ALA A 42 -23.57 1.09 12.93
N ASP A 43 -24.53 1.89 13.40
CA ASP A 43 -24.30 3.01 14.32
C ASP A 43 -23.60 2.59 15.64
N PHE A 44 -23.76 1.34 16.08
CA PHE A 44 -23.10 0.84 17.29
C PHE A 44 -21.58 0.64 17.14
N ILE A 45 -21.06 0.61 15.90
CA ILE A 45 -19.62 0.43 15.61
C ILE A 45 -18.89 1.78 15.56
N ALA A 46 -19.60 2.91 15.56
CA ALA A 46 -19.02 4.24 15.39
C ALA A 46 -17.86 4.56 16.36
N GLY A 47 -17.95 4.13 17.63
CA GLY A 47 -16.87 4.31 18.61
C GLY A 47 -15.66 3.39 18.41
N PHE A 48 -15.82 2.28 17.70
CA PHE A 48 -14.76 1.31 17.40
C PHE A 48 -14.04 1.59 16.06
N LEU A 49 -14.69 2.34 15.17
CA LEU A 49 -14.20 2.66 13.82
C LEU A 49 -12.75 3.22 13.80
N PRO A 50 -12.37 4.19 14.65
CA PRO A 50 -11.00 4.68 14.77
C PRO A 50 -9.94 3.57 14.96
N TYR A 51 -10.21 2.66 15.90
CA TYR A 51 -9.29 1.56 16.23
C TYR A 51 -9.23 0.54 15.09
N TYR A 52 -10.35 0.28 14.43
CA TYR A 52 -10.39 -0.58 13.26
C TYR A 52 -9.53 -0.02 12.12
N TYR A 53 -9.68 1.26 11.77
CA TYR A 53 -8.90 1.88 10.70
C TYR A 53 -7.41 1.93 11.01
N LEU A 54 -7.03 2.26 12.25
CA LEU A 54 -5.65 2.21 12.68
C LEU A 54 -5.08 0.79 12.61
N THR A 55 -5.84 -0.22 13.04
CA THR A 55 -5.44 -1.63 12.95
C THR A 55 -5.19 -2.05 11.50
N MET A 56 -6.08 -1.67 10.57
CA MET A 56 -5.89 -1.94 9.14
C MET A 56 -4.63 -1.25 8.60
N TRP A 57 -4.34 -0.02 9.03
CA TRP A 57 -3.11 0.70 8.68
C TRP A 57 -1.86 0.02 9.22
N ILE A 58 -1.90 -0.53 10.45
CA ILE A 58 -0.77 -1.29 11.02
C ILE A 58 -0.52 -2.57 10.22
N LEU A 59 -1.57 -3.33 9.88
CA LEU A 59 -1.45 -4.53 9.06
C LEU A 59 -0.87 -4.20 7.67
N LEU A 60 -1.35 -3.14 7.03
CA LEU A 60 -0.79 -2.63 5.78
C LEU A 60 0.69 -2.24 5.95
N SER A 61 1.04 -1.59 7.05
CA SER A 61 2.41 -1.16 7.33
C SER A 61 3.38 -2.35 7.43
N ILE A 62 2.97 -3.42 8.11
CA ILE A 62 3.76 -4.67 8.21
C ILE A 62 4.02 -5.24 6.82
N TYR A 63 2.99 -5.28 5.97
CA TYR A 63 3.14 -5.73 4.59
C TYR A 63 4.08 -4.84 3.77
N LEU A 64 4.00 -3.52 3.95
CA LEU A 64 4.87 -2.57 3.27
C LEU A 64 6.33 -2.67 3.73
N VAL A 65 6.60 -2.99 5.00
CA VAL A 65 7.96 -3.30 5.48
C VAL A 65 8.52 -4.50 4.74
N TYR A 66 7.73 -5.58 4.59
CA TYR A 66 8.13 -6.73 3.78
C TYR A 66 8.44 -6.34 2.33
N PHE A 67 7.60 -5.50 1.71
CA PHE A 67 7.84 -4.99 0.36
C PHE A 67 9.14 -4.17 0.27
N ILE A 68 9.40 -3.29 1.23
CA ILE A 68 10.63 -2.50 1.31
C ILE A 68 11.86 -3.40 1.41
N VAL A 69 11.82 -4.42 2.29
CA VAL A 69 12.91 -5.41 2.41
C VAL A 69 13.16 -6.11 1.08
N ARG A 70 12.10 -6.49 0.35
CA ARG A 70 12.22 -7.07 -1.01
C ARG A 70 12.86 -6.09 -1.99
N LEU A 71 12.54 -4.79 -1.94
CA LEU A 71 13.20 -3.78 -2.77
C LEU A 71 14.68 -3.58 -2.45
N ILE A 72 15.04 -3.60 -1.16
CA ILE A 72 16.44 -3.50 -0.75
C ILE A 72 17.21 -4.72 -1.27
N SER A 73 16.63 -5.91 -1.15
CA SER A 73 17.24 -7.16 -1.65
C SER A 73 17.40 -7.20 -3.17
N SER A 74 16.62 -6.41 -3.92
CA SER A 74 16.76 -6.29 -5.38
C SER A 74 17.73 -5.17 -5.82
N GLY A 75 18.37 -4.49 -4.88
CA GLY A 75 19.32 -3.39 -5.14
C GLY A 75 18.63 -2.04 -5.43
N ALA A 76 17.31 -1.94 -5.29
CA ALA A 76 16.55 -0.73 -5.58
C ALA A 76 16.50 0.25 -4.40
N MET A 77 17.65 0.63 -3.85
CA MET A 77 17.76 1.37 -2.58
C MET A 77 17.01 2.71 -2.58
N PHE A 78 17.12 3.50 -3.65
CA PHE A 78 16.41 4.80 -3.74
C PHE A 78 14.88 4.64 -3.67
N ARG A 79 14.36 3.60 -4.31
CA ARG A 79 12.91 3.33 -4.35
C ARG A 79 12.43 2.73 -3.02
N ALA A 80 13.28 1.95 -2.34
CA ALA A 80 13.03 1.52 -0.97
C ALA A 80 12.96 2.70 0.00
N MET A 81 13.87 3.68 -0.11
CA MET A 81 13.85 4.88 0.73
C MET A 81 12.58 5.71 0.51
N ALA A 82 12.18 5.91 -0.75
CA ALA A 82 10.92 6.59 -1.07
C ALA A 82 9.72 5.88 -0.43
N MET A 83 9.71 4.54 -0.45
CA MET A 83 8.67 3.76 0.22
C MET A 83 8.70 3.87 1.75
N VAL A 84 9.87 3.96 2.38
CA VAL A 84 9.98 4.21 3.83
C VAL A 84 9.36 5.57 4.19
N VAL A 85 9.70 6.62 3.43
CA VAL A 85 9.13 7.96 3.65
C VAL A 85 7.62 7.93 3.48
N ALA A 86 7.12 7.26 2.44
CA ALA A 86 5.70 7.13 2.17
C ALA A 86 4.96 6.38 3.28
N LEU A 87 5.55 5.31 3.80
CA LEU A 87 5.01 4.53 4.91
C LEU A 87 4.90 5.36 6.18
N VAL A 88 6.00 6.01 6.59
CA VAL A 88 6.05 6.78 7.84
C VAL A 88 5.08 7.96 7.79
N THR A 89 5.07 8.70 6.68
CA THR A 89 4.18 9.86 6.53
C THR A 89 2.70 9.43 6.52
N SER A 90 2.36 8.36 5.80
CA SER A 90 0.96 7.91 5.74
C SER A 90 0.47 7.30 7.06
N LEU A 91 1.34 6.58 7.78
CA LEU A 91 1.02 6.05 9.11
C LEU A 91 0.83 7.18 10.13
N ALA A 92 1.65 8.23 10.06
CA ALA A 92 1.46 9.41 10.90
C ALA A 92 0.10 10.08 10.63
N ILE A 93 -0.27 10.27 9.36
CA ILE A 93 -1.59 10.81 8.99
C ILE A 93 -2.73 9.92 9.48
N ALA A 94 -2.60 8.59 9.40
CA ALA A 94 -3.60 7.65 9.91
C ALA A 94 -3.79 7.78 11.43
N GLY A 95 -2.71 7.98 12.19
CA GLY A 95 -2.79 8.24 13.62
C GLY A 95 -3.43 9.60 13.94
N ILE A 96 -3.06 10.65 13.19
CA ILE A 96 -3.61 11.99 13.39
C ILE A 96 -5.11 12.01 13.10
N TYR A 97 -5.56 11.39 12.00
CA TYR A 97 -6.94 11.47 11.52
C TYR A 97 -7.99 11.17 12.60
N ASP A 98 -7.77 10.12 13.39
CA ASP A 98 -8.76 9.64 14.35
C ASP A 98 -8.41 9.96 15.82
N PHE A 99 -7.13 10.24 16.14
CA PHE A 99 -6.68 10.33 17.54
C PHE A 99 -6.08 11.68 17.93
N TYR A 100 -5.65 12.53 17.00
CA TYR A 100 -4.98 13.79 17.32
C TYR A 100 -5.45 14.95 16.46
N LYS A 101 -5.87 16.04 17.10
CA LYS A 101 -6.12 17.31 16.39
C LYS A 101 -4.84 18.11 16.24
N ILE A 102 -4.59 18.61 15.04
CA ILE A 102 -3.45 19.48 14.76
C ILE A 102 -3.78 20.88 15.31
N PRO A 103 -3.03 21.39 16.29
CA PRO A 103 -3.30 22.71 16.85
C PRO A 103 -3.07 23.82 15.81
N GLY A 104 -4.09 24.67 15.59
CA GLY A 104 -4.01 25.79 14.64
C GLY A 104 -4.39 25.48 13.18
N GLU A 105 -4.89 24.28 12.89
CA GLU A 105 -5.27 23.87 11.54
C GLU A 105 -6.47 24.64 10.96
N GLU A 106 -7.30 25.22 11.84
CA GLU A 106 -8.48 26.03 11.51
C GLU A 106 -8.13 27.25 10.64
N THR A 107 -6.89 27.75 10.78
CA THR A 107 -6.42 29.01 10.20
C THR A 107 -5.33 28.83 9.14
N ASN A 108 -4.69 27.67 9.06
CA ASN A 108 -3.53 27.45 8.20
C ASN A 108 -3.88 26.52 7.03
N VAL A 109 -4.02 27.07 5.82
CA VAL A 109 -4.43 26.31 4.62
C VAL A 109 -3.39 25.26 4.20
N VAL A 110 -2.10 25.51 4.45
CA VAL A 110 -1.01 24.62 4.01
C VAL A 110 -0.69 23.55 5.06
N PHE A 111 -0.64 23.93 6.35
CA PHE A 111 -0.42 23.01 7.46
C PHE A 111 -1.75 22.54 8.07
N ASN A 112 -2.73 22.24 7.22
CA ASN A 112 -3.98 21.60 7.61
C ASN A 112 -3.90 20.08 7.41
N PHE A 113 -4.63 19.32 8.22
CA PHE A 113 -4.76 17.87 8.06
C PHE A 113 -5.03 17.43 6.62
N TYR A 114 -6.00 18.03 5.93
CA TYR A 114 -6.41 17.59 4.58
C TYR A 114 -5.30 17.77 3.55
N THR A 115 -4.57 18.89 3.61
CA THR A 115 -3.45 19.16 2.70
C THR A 115 -2.34 18.14 2.92
N LEU A 116 -1.94 17.91 4.18
CA LEU A 116 -0.91 16.93 4.53
C LEU A 116 -1.34 15.51 4.17
N ALA A 117 -2.60 15.15 4.40
CA ALA A 117 -3.16 13.86 4.04
C ALA A 117 -3.11 13.62 2.54
N LEU A 118 -3.63 14.55 1.73
CA LEU A 118 -3.62 14.45 0.27
C LEU A 118 -2.21 14.39 -0.30
N CYS A 119 -1.28 15.20 0.22
CA CYS A 119 0.13 15.14 -0.18
C CYS A 119 0.77 13.80 0.17
N SER A 120 0.52 13.26 1.38
CA SER A 120 1.04 11.97 1.80
C SER A 120 0.51 10.83 0.91
N TRP A 121 -0.78 10.84 0.58
CA TRP A 121 -1.40 9.82 -0.24
C TRP A 121 -0.96 9.91 -1.70
N ALA A 122 -0.83 11.12 -2.25
CA ALA A 122 -0.30 11.33 -3.59
C ALA A 122 1.14 10.80 -3.70
N TYR A 123 1.99 11.13 -2.73
CA TYR A 123 3.35 10.63 -2.67
C TYR A 123 3.40 9.10 -2.51
N PHE A 124 2.54 8.54 -1.65
CA PHE A 124 2.44 7.10 -1.43
C PHE A 124 2.11 6.33 -2.71
N MET A 125 1.15 6.80 -3.50
CA MET A 125 0.78 6.16 -4.77
C MET A 125 1.96 6.12 -5.75
N VAL A 126 2.70 7.22 -5.87
CA VAL A 126 3.87 7.31 -6.75
C VAL A 126 5.01 6.40 -6.27
N ALA A 127 5.31 6.42 -4.98
CA ALA A 127 6.35 5.57 -4.38
C ALA A 127 6.01 4.08 -4.58
N MET A 128 4.75 3.70 -4.36
CA MET A 128 4.27 2.33 -4.58
C MET A 128 4.41 1.91 -6.04
N TYR A 129 3.98 2.75 -6.98
CA TYR A 129 4.05 2.47 -8.41
C TYR A 129 5.51 2.24 -8.86
N TYR A 130 6.41 3.16 -8.55
CA TYR A 130 7.81 3.00 -8.95
C TYR A 130 8.51 1.86 -8.20
N GLY A 131 8.13 1.61 -6.95
CA GLY A 131 8.63 0.47 -6.19
C GLY A 131 8.22 -0.85 -6.82
N TYR A 132 6.98 -0.94 -7.29
CA TYR A 132 6.45 -2.10 -8.00
C TYR A 132 7.22 -2.38 -9.29
N CYS A 133 7.35 -1.37 -10.17
CA CYS A 133 8.12 -1.52 -11.41
C CYS A 133 9.59 -1.87 -11.16
N ALA A 134 10.17 -1.48 -10.02
CA ALA A 134 11.52 -1.87 -9.65
C ALA A 134 11.65 -3.37 -9.41
N LEU A 135 10.67 -3.92 -8.68
CA LEU A 135 10.66 -5.31 -8.28
C LEU A 135 10.33 -6.21 -9.48
N GLU A 136 9.43 -5.75 -10.35
CA GLU A 136 9.12 -6.36 -11.65
C GLU A 136 10.39 -6.55 -12.50
N ARG A 137 11.11 -5.46 -12.79
CA ARG A 137 12.35 -5.50 -13.57
C ARG A 137 13.42 -6.41 -12.95
N ALA A 138 13.52 -6.41 -11.62
CA ALA A 138 14.45 -7.27 -10.91
C ALA A 138 14.07 -8.76 -11.02
N GLN A 139 12.78 -9.09 -11.15
CA GLN A 139 12.32 -10.46 -11.34
C GLN A 139 12.51 -10.93 -12.78
N ASP A 140 12.19 -10.11 -13.76
CA ASP A 140 12.39 -10.43 -15.17
C ASP A 140 13.87 -10.67 -15.47
N GLY A 141 14.76 -9.82 -14.93
CA GLY A 141 16.20 -9.99 -15.06
C GLY A 141 16.70 -11.31 -14.44
N ARG A 142 16.17 -11.70 -13.27
CA ARG A 142 16.50 -12.99 -12.66
C ARG A 142 16.00 -14.18 -13.49
N GLN A 143 14.81 -14.09 -14.06
CA GLN A 143 14.26 -15.15 -14.93
C GLN A 143 15.04 -15.28 -16.24
N ALA A 144 15.47 -14.17 -16.83
CA ALA A 144 16.30 -14.17 -18.03
C ALA A 144 17.65 -14.86 -17.79
N LEU A 145 18.31 -14.58 -16.65
CA LEU A 145 19.57 -15.23 -16.26
C LEU A 145 19.39 -16.72 -15.91
N ALA A 146 18.24 -17.11 -15.39
CA ALA A 146 17.93 -18.50 -15.03
C ALA A 146 17.52 -19.36 -16.25
N ARG A 147 17.21 -18.75 -17.39
CA ARG A 147 16.79 -19.48 -18.60
C ARG A 147 18.03 -20.06 -19.29
N PRO A 148 18.15 -21.39 -19.46
CA PRO A 148 19.27 -21.98 -20.18
C PRO A 148 19.29 -21.45 -21.61
N ALA A 149 20.48 -21.03 -22.09
CA ALA A 149 20.66 -20.52 -23.44
C ALA A 149 20.16 -21.57 -24.45
N PRO A 150 19.37 -21.19 -25.47
CA PRO A 150 19.02 -22.12 -26.53
C PRO A 150 20.31 -22.49 -27.24
N TYR A 151 20.72 -23.74 -27.06
CA TYR A 151 21.88 -24.31 -27.74
C TYR A 151 21.71 -24.10 -29.24
N GLY A 152 22.69 -23.45 -29.87
CA GLY A 152 22.68 -23.16 -31.30
C GLY A 152 22.49 -24.43 -32.14
N ARG A 153 21.74 -24.27 -33.22
CA ARG A 153 21.86 -25.04 -34.46
C ARG A 153 21.77 -24.06 -35.63
#